data_AF-A0A0L6JLM3-F1
#
_entry.id   AF-A0A0L6JLM3-F1
#
_cell.length_a   1.000
_cell.length_b   1.000
_cell.length_c   1.000
_cell.angle_alpha   90.00
_cell.angle_beta   90.00
_cell.angle_gamma   90.00
#
_symmetry.space_group_name_H-M   'P 1'
#
loop_
_entity.id
_entity.type
_entity.pdbx_description
1 polymer ?
#
loop_
_entity_poly.entity_id
_entity_poly.type
_entity_poly.pdbx_seq_one_letter_code
_entity_poly.pdbx_strand_id
1 'polypeptide(L)'
;MQVFNIIGLAILVVLQIVKYAVILRALLSFLPIGQDNQFINILYQITEPVLAPIRTFLGRTEWGRNSMLDVSPIIAIVLIWVVASAVSSIFGVQAISSIL
;
A
#
# COMPACT_ATOMS: atom_id res chain seq x y z
N MET A 1 -24.65 11.22 11.63
CA MET A 1 -24.16 11.59 10.28
C MET A 1 -22.72 12.09 10.31
N GLN A 2 -22.37 13.16 11.05
CA GLN A 2 -21.00 13.71 11.06
C GLN A 2 -19.92 12.74 11.56
N VAL A 3 -20.15 12.05 12.69
CA VAL A 3 -19.18 11.11 13.28
C VAL A 3 -18.85 9.94 12.33
N PHE A 4 -19.85 9.43 11.63
CA PHE A 4 -19.69 8.34 10.65
C PHE A 4 -18.75 8.76 9.51
N ASN A 5 -18.92 9.97 8.98
CA ASN A 5 -18.06 10.50 7.92
C ASN A 5 -16.62 10.73 8.40
N ILE A 6 -16.43 11.16 9.66
CA ILE A 6 -15.10 11.34 10.26
C ILE A 6 -14.37 10.01 10.37
N ILE A 7 -15.06 8.94 10.75
CA ILE A 7 -14.49 7.59 10.80
C ILE A 7 -14.06 7.13 9.41
N GLY A 8 -14.92 7.31 8.40
CA GLY A 8 -14.58 7.02 7.01
C GLY A 8 -13.35 7.80 6.53
N LEU A 9 -13.27 9.09 6.84
CA LEU A 9 -12.11 9.93 6.52
C LEU A 9 -10.82 9.44 7.20
N ALA A 10 -10.88 9.09 8.49
CA ALA A 10 -9.71 8.59 9.23
C ALA A 10 -9.16 7.31 8.58
N ILE A 11 -10.03 6.39 8.17
CA ILE A 11 -9.63 5.15 7.47
C ILE A 11 -8.98 5.48 6.13
N LEU A 12 -9.58 6.38 5.34
CA LEU A 12 -9.04 6.78 4.03
C LEU A 12 -7.66 7.44 4.15
N VAL A 13 -7.44 8.26 5.19
CA VAL A 13 -6.13 8.88 5.46
C VAL A 13 -5.07 7.83 5.77
N VAL A 14 -5.39 6.84 6.60
CA VAL A 14 -4.48 5.73 6.91
C VAL A 14 -4.13 4.95 5.64
N LEU A 15 -5.12 4.63 4.81
CA LEU A 15 -4.89 3.95 3.53
C LEU A 15 -4.00 4.77 2.59
N GLN A 16 -4.13 6.10 2.56
CA GLN A 16 -3.24 6.96 1.79
C GLN A 16 -1.80 6.93 2.32
N ILE A 17 -1.61 6.99 3.64
CA ILE A 17 -0.26 6.91 4.23
C ILE A 17 0.41 5.59 3.83
N VAL A 18 -0.31 4.47 3.92
CA VAL A 18 0.19 3.16 3.50
C VAL A 18 0.52 3.14 2.01
N LYS A 19 -0.35 3.71 1.15
CA LYS A 19 -0.09 3.84 -0.29
C LYS A 19 1.23 4.54 -0.57
N TYR A 20 1.46 5.70 0.06
CA TYR A 20 2.70 6.45 -0.12
C TYR A 20 3.92 5.73 0.44
N ALA A 21 3.79 5.01 1.57
CA ALA A 21 4.87 4.19 2.11
C ALA A 21 5.27 3.06 1.14
N VAL A 22 4.29 2.41 0.51
CA VAL A 22 4.51 1.37 -0.51
C VAL A 22 5.18 1.95 -1.76
N ILE A 23 4.71 3.11 -2.23
CA ILE A 23 5.34 3.82 -3.36
C ILE A 23 6.79 4.18 -3.03
N LEU A 24 7.03 4.74 -1.84
CA LEU A 24 8.38 5.09 -1.39
C LEU A 24 9.29 3.87 -1.34
N ARG A 25 8.80 2.73 -0.81
CA ARG A 25 9.56 1.47 -0.84
C ARG A 25 9.86 1.02 -2.27
N ALA A 26 8.89 1.10 -3.19
CA ALA A 26 9.09 0.73 -4.58
C ALA A 26 10.18 1.62 -5.23
N LEU A 27 10.13 2.93 -5.02
CA LEU A 27 11.16 3.86 -5.49
C LEU A 27 12.54 3.55 -4.89
N LEU A 28 12.61 3.29 -3.58
CA LEU A 28 13.85 2.93 -2.91
C LEU A 28 14.41 1.59 -3.39
N SER A 29 13.56 0.64 -3.80
CA SER A 29 14.02 -0.66 -4.35
C SER A 29 14.73 -0.53 -5.70
N PHE A 30 14.45 0.54 -6.46
CA PHE A 30 15.16 0.84 -7.71
C PHE A 30 16.49 1.56 -7.47
N LEU A 31 16.70 2.14 -6.28
CA LEU A 31 17.93 2.83 -5.94
C LEU A 31 18.89 1.83 -5.27
N PRO A 32 20.19 1.80 -5.63
CA PRO A 32 21.18 0.94 -5.00
C PRO A 32 21.63 1.51 -3.64
N ILE A 33 20.67 1.78 -2.74
CA ILE A 33 20.94 2.30 -1.41
C ILE A 33 21.19 1.11 -0.47
N GLY A 34 22.33 1.12 0.22
CA GLY A 34 22.68 0.09 1.21
C GLY A 34 21.62 -0.02 2.31
N GLN A 35 21.33 -1.25 2.73
CA GLN A 35 20.35 -1.58 3.79
C GLN A 35 20.81 -1.12 5.20
N ASP A 36 21.99 -0.49 5.29
CA ASP A 36 22.57 -0.02 6.55
C ASP A 36 21.85 1.23 7.12
N ASN A 37 20.96 1.85 6.34
CA ASN A 37 20.16 2.97 6.80
C ASN A 37 18.97 2.50 7.65
N GLN A 38 18.98 2.83 8.95
CA GLN A 38 17.92 2.49 9.90
C GLN A 38 16.52 2.96 9.44
N PHE A 39 16.42 4.11 8.77
CA PHE A 39 15.16 4.61 8.22
C PHE A 39 14.56 3.70 7.14
N ILE A 40 15.40 3.09 6.29
CA ILE A 40 14.97 2.15 5.26
C ILE A 40 14.46 0.88 5.95
N ASN A 41 15.19 0.37 6.94
CA ASN A 41 14.76 -0.82 7.69
C ASN A 41 13.42 -0.61 8.40
N ILE A 42 13.17 0.58 8.96
CA ILE A 42 11.87 0.91 9.56
C ILE A 42 10.77 0.93 8.49
N LEU A 43 11.01 1.56 7.34
CA LEU A 43 10.04 1.58 6.24
C LEU A 43 9.70 0.17 5.75
N TYR A 44 10.72 -0.68 5.58
CA TYR A 44 10.54 -2.08 5.19
C TYR A 44 9.72 -2.85 6.23
N GLN A 45 9.99 -2.66 7.53
CA GLN A 45 9.23 -3.29 8.60
C GLN A 45 7.76 -2.86 8.63
N ILE A 46 7.46 -1.57 8.39
CA ILE A 46 6.09 -1.05 8.37
C ILE A 46 5.32 -1.55 7.14
N THR A 47 6.00 -1.67 6.00
CA THR A 47 5.37 -2.05 4.72
C THR A 47 5.34 -3.55 4.48
N GLU A 48 6.23 -4.33 5.11
CA GLU A 48 6.25 -5.80 5.05
C GLU A 48 4.91 -6.47 5.41
N PRO A 49 4.21 -6.14 6.51
CA PRO A 49 2.96 -6.83 6.83
C PRO A 49 1.89 -6.72 5.73
N VAL A 50 1.95 -5.66 4.90
CA VAL A 50 1.06 -5.49 3.74
C VAL A 50 1.60 -6.25 2.52
N LEU A 51 2.92 -6.24 2.30
CA LEU A 51 3.56 -6.81 1.11
C LEU A 51 3.86 -8.31 1.20
N ALA A 52 4.18 -8.83 2.39
CA ALA A 52 4.46 -10.24 2.67
C ALA A 52 3.33 -11.19 2.22
N PRO A 53 2.05 -10.95 2.55
CA PRO A 53 0.97 -11.82 2.09
C PRO A 53 0.87 -11.77 0.56
N ILE A 54 0.95 -10.58 -0.05
CA ILE A 54 0.90 -10.40 -1.50
C ILE A 54 2.05 -11.16 -2.18
N ARG A 55 3.28 -11.04 -1.66
CA ARG A 55 4.46 -11.75 -2.14
C ARG A 55 4.30 -13.26 -2.00
N THR A 56 3.74 -13.72 -0.89
CA THR A 56 3.47 -15.14 -0.65
C THR A 56 2.46 -15.70 -1.66
N PHE A 57 1.40 -14.94 -1.98
CA PHE A 57 0.46 -15.31 -3.03
C PHE A 57 1.11 -15.32 -4.42
N LEU A 58 1.95 -14.34 -4.74
CA LEU A 58 2.65 -14.27 -6.02
C LEU A 58 3.70 -15.36 -6.19
N GLY A 59 4.41 -15.74 -5.12
CA GLY A 59 5.41 -16.82 -5.14
C GLY A 59 4.81 -18.21 -5.37
N ARG A 60 3.48 -18.35 -5.20
CA ARG A 60 2.74 -19.56 -5.58
C ARG A 60 2.41 -19.62 -7.07
N THR A 61 2.61 -18.52 -7.80
CA THR A 61 2.33 -18.41 -9.23
C THR A 61 3.64 -18.47 -10.02
N GLU A 62 3.68 -19.20 -11.13
CA GLU A 62 4.85 -19.34 -12.01
C GLU A 62 5.44 -17.98 -12.45
N TRP A 63 4.58 -16.98 -12.66
CA TRP A 63 4.98 -15.62 -13.05
C TRP A 63 5.66 -14.83 -11.93
N GLY A 64 5.25 -15.02 -10.67
CA GLY A 64 5.78 -14.27 -9.53
C GLY A 64 7.06 -14.89 -8.95
N ARG A 65 7.28 -16.19 -9.16
CA ARG A 65 8.42 -16.93 -8.62
C ARG A 65 9.74 -16.64 -9.34
N ASN A 66 9.69 -16.27 -10.62
CA ASN A 66 10.87 -15.98 -11.43
C ASN A 66 11.09 -14.47 -11.68
N SER A 67 10.28 -13.62 -11.06
CA SER A 67 10.43 -12.17 -11.19
C SER A 67 11.52 -11.68 -10.23
N MET A 68 12.60 -11.13 -10.80
CA MET A 68 13.63 -10.41 -10.02
C MET A 68 13.12 -9.05 -9.52
N LEU A 69 12.02 -8.55 -10.08
CA LEU A 69 11.36 -7.32 -9.64
C LEU A 69 10.19 -7.67 -8.71
N ASP A 70 10.19 -7.08 -7.52
CA ASP A 70 9.06 -7.15 -6.60
C ASP A 70 7.85 -6.45 -7.24
N VAL A 71 6.94 -7.22 -7.85
CA VAL A 71 5.67 -6.72 -8.41
C VAL A 71 4.64 -6.43 -7.30
N SER A 72 4.94 -6.87 -6.07
CA SER A 72 4.09 -6.74 -4.89
C SER A 72 3.63 -5.30 -4.59
N PRO A 73 4.46 -4.25 -4.71
CA PRO A 73 4.05 -2.86 -4.50
C PRO A 73 2.96 -2.40 -5.46
N ILE A 74 3.00 -2.82 -6.72
CA ILE A 74 1.97 -2.47 -7.72
C ILE A 74 0.63 -3.08 -7.30
N ILE A 75 0.63 -4.38 -6.96
CA ILE A 75 -0.57 -5.08 -6.52
C ILE A 75 -1.11 -4.48 -5.22
N ALA A 76 -0.23 -4.11 -4.28
CA ALA A 76 -0.63 -3.45 -3.05
C ALA A 76 -1.33 -2.11 -3.33
N ILE A 77 -0.83 -1.29 -4.25
CA ILE A 77 -1.46 -0.01 -4.64
C ILE A 77 -2.86 -0.26 -5.22
N VAL A 78 -3.01 -1.25 -6.11
CA VAL A 78 -4.32 -1.62 -6.68
C VAL A 78 -5.29 -2.08 -5.60
N LEU A 79 -4.85 -2.93 -4.67
CA LEU A 79 -5.68 -3.38 -3.54
C LEU A 79 -6.10 -2.22 -2.65
N ILE A 80 -5.18 -1.31 -2.34
CA ILE A 80 -5.49 -0.10 -1.55
C ILE A 80 -6.53 0.75 -2.27
N TRP A 81 -6.44 0.90 -3.60
CA TRP A 81 -7.41 1.65 -4.38
C TRP A 81 -8.82 1.03 -4.32
N VAL A 82 -8.92 -0.30 -4.46
CA VAL A 82 -10.19 -1.03 -4.34
C VAL A 82 -10.79 -0.87 -2.93
N VAL A 83 -9.97 -1.05 -1.89
CA VAL A 83 -10.41 -0.90 -0.49
C VAL A 83 -10.85 0.53 -0.20
N ALA A 84 -10.08 1.53 -0.64
CA ALA A 84 -10.42 2.94 -0.46
C ALA A 84 -11.75 3.29 -1.17
N SER A 85 -11.96 2.77 -2.38
CA SER A 85 -13.20 2.95 -3.12
C SER A 85 -14.40 2.34 -2.37
N ALA A 86 -14.26 1.12 -1.87
CA ALA A 86 -15.30 0.45 -1.08
C ALA A 86 -15.63 1.22 0.21
N VAL A 87 -14.61 1.69 0.95
CA VAL A 87 -14.78 2.51 2.15
C VAL A 87 -15.49 3.82 1.81
N SER A 88 -15.06 4.50 0.75
CA SER A 88 -15.67 5.75 0.29
C SER A 88 -17.15 5.57 -0.04
N SER A 89 -17.52 4.48 -0.72
CA SER A 89 -18.91 4.14 -1.04
C SER A 89 -19.75 3.83 0.20
N ILE A 90 -19.22 3.10 1.18
CA ILE A 90 -19.93 2.75 2.42
C ILE A 90 -20.16 3.97 3.29
N PHE A 91 -19.15 4.83 3.42
CA PHE A 91 -19.21 6.00 4.30
C PHE A 91 -19.78 7.25 3.62
N GLY A 92 -20.08 7.20 2.32
CA GLY A 92 -20.59 8.35 1.55
C GLY A 92 -19.59 9.51 1.45
N VAL A 93 -18.29 9.23 1.60
CA VAL A 93 -17.23 10.25 1.67
C VAL A 93 -16.74 10.58 0.27
N GLN A 94 -17.30 11.60 -0.36
CA GLN A 94 -16.97 11.97 -1.76
C GLN A 94 -15.68 12.80 -1.90
N ALA A 95 -15.13 13.32 -0.79
CA ALA A 95 -14.08 14.35 -0.83
C ALA A 95 -12.67 13.84 -1.20
N ILE A 96 -12.40 12.54 -1.09
CA ILE A 96 -11.05 11.97 -1.32
C ILE A 96 -10.98 11.14 -2.61
N SER A 97 -12.12 10.68 -3.15
CA SER A 97 -12.18 9.96 -4.43
C SER A 97 -11.77 10.82 -5.63
N SER A 98 -11.72 12.13 -5.48
CA SER A 98 -11.24 13.09 -6.48
C SER A 98 -9.71 13.27 -6.49
N ILE A 99 -9.00 12.73 -5.49
CA ILE A 99 -7.53 12.86 -5.33
C ILE A 99 -6.81 11.52 -5.63
N LEU A 100 -7.55 10.41 -5.66
CA LEU A 100 -7.10 9.11 -6.15
C LEU A 100 -7.39 8.97 -7.64
#